data_AF-A0A3L9MQ06-F1
#
_entry.id   AF-A0A3L9MQ06-F1
#
_cell.length_a   1.000
_cell.length_b   1.000
_cell.length_c   1.000
_cell.angle_alpha   90.00
_cell.angle_beta   90.00
_cell.angle_gamma   90.00
#
_symmetry.space_group_name_H-M   'P 1'
#
loop_
_entity.id
_entity.type
_entity.pdbx_description
1 polymer ?
#
loop_
_entity_poly.entity_id
_entity_poly.type
_entity_poly.pdbx_seq_one_letter_code
_entity_poly.pdbx_strand_id
1 'polypeptide(L)' 'MKIVNYIKESYVEFKDNVTWPSFSKLQQDTLIVAIATVLLAIFLYAVDTSFAKLLDVIYSAF' A
#
# COMPACT_ATOMS: atom_id res chain seq x y z
N MET A 1 -3.04 -36.84 -8.65
CA MET A 1 -2.56 -36.26 -9.93
C MET A 1 -3.36 -35.04 -10.40
N LYS A 2 -4.61 -34.81 -9.95
CA LYS A 2 -5.41 -33.62 -10.35
C LYS A 2 -4.79 -32.27 -9.94
N ILE A 3 -4.25 -32.17 -8.72
CA ILE A 3 -3.62 -30.92 -8.22
C ILE A 3 -2.35 -30.58 -9.00
N VAL A 4 -1.55 -31.58 -9.36
CA VAL A 4 -0.31 -31.38 -10.13
C VAL A 4 -0.63 -30.85 -11.52
N ASN A 5 -1.65 -31.40 -12.19
CA ASN A 5 -2.10 -30.88 -13.48
C ASN A 5 -2.71 -29.49 -13.37
N TYR A 6 -3.51 -29.22 -12.33
CA TYR A 6 -4.10 -27.90 -12.09
C TYR A 6 -3.04 -26.80 -11.95
N ILE A 7 -2.00 -27.02 -11.12
CA ILE A 7 -0.90 -26.05 -10.97
C ILE A 7 -0.16 -25.85 -12.31
N LYS A 8 0.00 -26.91 -13.10
CA LYS A 8 0.68 -26.85 -14.39
C LYS A 8 -0.13 -26.08 -15.43
N GLU A 9 -1.44 -26.29 -15.47
CA GLU A 9 -2.38 -25.56 -16.32
C GLU A 9 -2.48 -24.09 -15.89
N SER A 10 -2.58 -23.79 -14.60
CA SER A 10 -2.59 -22.42 -14.09
C SER A 10 -1.29 -21.66 -14.37
N TYR A 11 -0.12 -22.34 -14.37
CA TYR A 11 1.14 -21.70 -14.74
C TYR A 11 1.19 -21.32 -16.22
N VAL A 12 0.71 -22.22 -17.09
CA VAL A 12 0.61 -21.95 -18.54
C VAL A 12 -0.39 -20.83 -18.80
N GLU A 13 -1.55 -20.86 -18.15
CA GLU A 13 -2.58 -19.83 -18.26
C GLU A 13 -2.07 -18.46 -17.79
N PHE A 14 -1.39 -18.41 -16.64
CA PHE A 14 -0.83 -17.18 -16.09
C PHE A 14 0.27 -16.61 -16.98
N LYS A 15 1.10 -17.46 -17.60
CA LYS A 15 2.14 -17.01 -18.52
C LYS A 15 1.58 -16.48 -19.84
N ASP A 16 0.58 -17.15 -20.41
CA ASP A 16 0.12 -16.88 -21.76
C ASP A 16 -0.99 -15.81 -21.81
N ASN A 17 -1.75 -15.62 -20.72
CA ASN A 17 -2.88 -14.67 -20.67
C ASN A 17 -2.65 -13.47 -19.73
N VAL A 18 -1.58 -13.43 -18.93
CA VAL A 18 -1.28 -12.26 -18.08
C VAL A 18 -0.14 -11.45 -18.69
N THR A 19 -0.48 -10.25 -19.15
CA THR A 19 0.50 -9.27 -19.61
C THR A 19 1.08 -8.54 -18.41
N TRP A 20 2.27 -8.96 -17.95
CA TRP A 20 3.00 -8.20 -16.94
C TRP A 20 3.41 -6.83 -17.51
N PRO A 21 3.12 -5.73 -16.80
CA PRO A 21 3.58 -4.41 -17.21
C PRO A 21 5.11 -4.36 -17.17
N SER A 22 5.69 -3.49 -18.01
CA SER A 22 7.13 -3.30 -18.01
C SER A 22 7.63 -2.82 -16.64
N PHE A 23 8.84 -3.20 -16.26
CA PHE A 23 9.45 -2.79 -14.99
C PHE A 23 9.47 -1.26 -14.80
N SER A 24 9.64 -0.52 -15.89
CA SER A 24 9.59 0.95 -15.85
C SER A 24 8.21 1.48 -15.46
N LYS A 25 7.12 0.84 -15.91
CA LYS A 25 5.76 1.24 -15.55
C LYS A 25 5.44 0.89 -14.10
N LEU A 26 5.85 -0.29 -13.66
CA LEU A 26 5.72 -0.70 -12.25
C LEU A 26 6.43 0.26 -11.29
N GLN A 27 7.64 0.71 -11.65
CA GLN A 27 8.37 1.70 -10.85
C GLN A 27 7.67 3.05 -10.82
N GLN A 28 7.10 3.50 -11.95
CA GLN A 28 6.33 4.74 -11.99
C GLN A 28 5.10 4.67 -11.09
N ASP A 29 4.32 3.59 -11.18
CA ASP A 29 3.12 3.40 -10.36
C ASP A 29 3.49 3.31 -8.86
N THR A 30 4.56 2.59 -8.54
CA THR A 30 5.06 2.47 -7.15
C THR A 30 5.53 3.81 -6.60
N LEU A 31 6.21 4.62 -7.42
CA LEU A 31 6.70 5.94 -7.01
C LEU A 31 5.54 6.87 -6.65
N ILE A 32 4.47 6.86 -7.44
CA ILE A 32 3.26 7.65 -7.18
C ILE A 32 2.65 7.26 -5.83
N VAL A 33 2.50 5.95 -5.58
CA VAL A 33 1.96 5.43 -4.31
C VAL A 33 2.86 5.78 -3.13
N ALA A 34 4.19 5.70 -3.30
CA ALA A 34 5.14 6.06 -2.25
C ALA A 34 4.99 7.53 -1.84
N ILE A 35 4.88 8.44 -2.81
CA ILE A 35 4.66 9.88 -2.54
C ILE A 35 3.33 10.11 -1.83
N ALA A 36 2.25 9.46 -2.29
CA ALA A 36 0.94 9.55 -1.64
C ALA A 36 0.99 9.08 -0.17
N THR A 37 1.73 8.01 0.10
CA THR A 37 1.91 7.47 1.46
C THR A 37 2.67 8.43 2.36
N VAL A 38 3.70 9.11 1.85
CA VAL A 38 4.44 10.14 2.60
C VAL A 38 3.53 11.32 2.95
N LEU A 39 2.69 11.78 2.02
CA LEU A 39 1.73 12.85 2.29
C LEU A 39 0.71 12.45 3.36
N LEU A 40 0.20 11.21 3.30
CA LEU A 40 -0.70 10.67 4.31
C LEU A 40 -0.01 10.60 5.69
N ALA A 41 1.24 10.19 5.75
CA ALA A 41 2.00 10.11 7.01
C ALA A 41 2.16 11.50 7.66
N ILE A 42 2.43 12.54 6.87
CA ILE A 42 2.50 13.93 7.37
C ILE A 42 1.14 14.38 7.91
N PHE A 43 0.05 14.06 7.21
CA PHE A 43 -1.29 14.38 7.64
C PHE A 43 -1.64 13.71 8.97
N LEU A 44 -1.39 12.40 9.10
CA LEU A 44 -1.64 11.67 10.34
C LEU A 44 -0.81 12.22 11.50
N TYR A 45 0.46 12.52 11.28
CA TYR A 45 1.30 13.15 12.30
C TYR A 45 0.72 14.48 12.81
N ALA A 46 0.19 15.31 11.91
CA ALA A 46 -0.44 16.57 12.29
C ALA A 46 -1.71 16.33 13.13
N VAL A 47 -2.56 15.39 12.70
CA VAL A 47 -3.77 15.00 13.44
C VAL A 47 -3.40 14.48 14.82
N ASP A 48 -2.55 13.46 14.91
CA ASP A 48 -2.15 12.84 16.18
C ASP A 48 -1.56 13.88 17.16
N THR A 49 -0.69 14.76 16.67
CA THR A 49 -0.09 15.83 17.48
C THR A 49 -1.14 16.83 17.98
N SER A 50 -2.09 17.20 17.12
CA SER A 50 -3.17 18.14 17.49
C SER A 50 -4.07 17.56 18.59
N PHE A 51 -4.45 16.29 18.46
CA PHE A 51 -5.27 15.61 19.45
C PHE A 51 -4.52 15.40 20.77
N ALA A 52 -3.24 15.03 20.72
CA ALA A 52 -2.42 14.89 21.92
C ALA A 52 -2.36 16.22 22.71
N LYS A 53 -2.07 17.33 22.03
CA LYS A 53 -2.04 18.65 22.68
C LYS A 53 -3.40 19.07 23.24
N LEU A 54 -4.49 18.77 22.52
CA LEU A 54 -5.83 19.11 22.97
C LEU A 54 -6.22 18.31 24.22
N LEU A 55 -5.86 17.03 24.27
CA LEU A 55 -6.04 16.20 25.46
C LEU A 55 -5.18 16.69 26.62
N ASP A 56 -3.91 17.03 26.40
CA ASP A 56 -3.02 17.56 27.45
C ASP A 56 -3.60 18.83 28.09
N VAL A 57 -4.15 19.74 27.27
CA VAL A 57 -4.83 20.95 27.77
C VAL A 57 -6.03 20.59 28.64
N ILE A 58 -6.89 19.68 28.19
CA ILE A 58 -8.06 19.25 28.96
C ILE A 58 -7.63 18.60 30.27
N TYR A 59 -6.68 17.67 30.24
CA TYR A 59 -6.19 17.00 31.46
C TYR A 59 -5.51 17.96 32.41
N SER A 60 -4.79 18.98 31.92
CA SER A 60 -4.16 19.99 32.78
C SER A 60 -5.15 20.96 33.43
N ALA A 61 -6.38 21.03 32.90
CA ALA A 61 -7.44 21.90 33.41
C ALA A 61 -8.28 21.24 34.53
N PHE A 62 -8.14 19.93 34.73
CA PHE A 62 -8.78 19.16 35.82
C PHE A 62 -7.75 18.75 36.88
#